data_AF-A0A256XBH9-F1
#
_entry.id   AF-A0A256XBH9-F1
#
_cell.length_a   1.000
_cell.length_b   1.000
_cell.length_c   1.000
_cell.angle_alpha   90.00
_cell.angle_beta   90.00
_cell.angle_gamma   90.00
#
_symmetry.space_group_name_H-M   'P 1'
#
loop_
_entity.id
_entity.type
_entity.pdbx_description
1 polymer ?
#
loop_
_entity_poly.entity_id
_entity_poly.type
_entity_poly.pdbx_seq_one_letter_code
_entity_poly.pdbx_strand_id
1 'polypeptide(L)' 'MEPELDINMRLQKSGTLVIINYCNLHGLWKGRKEIQVIE' A
#
# COMPACT_ATOMS: atom_id res chain seq x y z
N MET A 1 19.08 -6.55 3.82
CA MET A 1 17.93 -6.65 2.89
C MET A 1 16.75 -6.10 3.66
N GLU A 2 16.16 -5.01 3.15
CA GLU A 2 14.94 -4.45 3.74
C GLU A 2 13.71 -5.07 3.06
N PRO A 3 12.54 -5.14 3.73
CA PRO A 3 11.32 -5.61 3.10
C PRO A 3 10.83 -4.58 2.09
N GLU A 4 11.14 -4.82 0.81
CA GLU A 4 10.77 -3.97 -0.32
C GLU A 4 9.90 -4.77 -1.31
N LEU A 5 8.88 -4.11 -1.87
CA LEU A 5 7.94 -4.71 -2.80
C LEU A 5 7.44 -3.64 -3.79
N ASP A 6 7.65 -3.90 -5.09
CA ASP A 6 7.09 -3.09 -6.17
C ASP A 6 5.86 -3.78 -6.77
N ILE A 7 4.76 -3.02 -6.90
CA ILE A 7 3.50 -3.51 -7.49
C ILE A 7 3.08 -2.56 -8.61
N ASN A 8 2.79 -3.13 -9.78
CA ASN A 8 2.14 -2.41 -10.87
C ASN A 8 0.67 -2.80 -10.95
N MET A 9 -0.23 -1.83 -10.95
CA MET A 9 -1.68 -2.06 -11.06
C MET A 9 -2.35 -0.96 -11.88
N ARG A 10 -3.43 -1.33 -12.60
CA ARG A 10 -4.29 -0.37 -13.31
C ARG A 10 -5.54 -0.10 -12.49
N LEU A 11 -5.75 1.15 -12.10
CA LEU A 11 -6.91 1.57 -11.33
C LEU A 11 -7.97 2.17 -12.25
N GLN A 12 -9.23 1.78 -12.05
CA GLN A 12 -10.39 2.33 -12.78
C GLN A 12 -11.06 3.49 -12.04
N LYS A 13 -10.77 3.65 -10.74
CA LYS A 13 -11.39 4.64 -9.86
C LYS A 13 -10.37 5.12 -8.83
N SER A 14 -10.49 6.38 -8.43
CA SER A 14 -9.76 6.96 -7.30
C SER A 14 -10.14 6.27 -5.98
N GLY A 15 -9.22 6.27 -5.02
CA GLY A 15 -9.46 5.67 -3.71
C GLY A 15 -8.26 5.79 -2.77
N THR A 16 -8.29 5.08 -1.64
CA THR A 16 -7.18 5.03 -0.69
C THR A 16 -6.51 3.67 -0.75
N LEU A 17 -5.23 3.65 -1.11
CA LEU A 17 -4.38 2.47 -0.93
C LEU A 17 -4.10 2.29 0.56
N VAL A 18 -4.46 1.12 1.09
CA VAL A 18 -4.18 0.73 2.47
C VAL A 18 -3.15 -0.39 2.45
N ILE A 19 -2.03 -0.19 3.14
CA ILE A 19 -0.97 -1.19 3.27
C ILE A 19 -0.96 -1.68 4.72
N ILE A 20 -0.83 -2.99 4.89
CA ILE A 20 -0.67 -3.64 6.17
C ILE A 20 0.64 -4.42 6.13
N ASN A 21 1.58 -4.02 6.98
CA ASN A 21 2.86 -4.72 7.17
C ASN A 21 2.81 -5.53 8.45
N TYR A 22 3.48 -6.67 8.46
CA TYR A 22 3.62 -7.53 9.63
C TYR A 22 5.09 -7.73 9.97
N CYS A 23 5.43 -7.52 11.25
CA CYS A 23 6.70 -7.91 11.84
C CYS A 23 6.45 -8.93 12.94
N ASN A 24 7.25 -10.00 12.96
CA ASN A 24 7.13 -11.09 13.93
C ASN A 24 7.29 -10.65 15.40
N LEU A 25 7.95 -9.53 15.66
CA LEU A 25 8.13 -8.97 17.01
C LEU A 25 7.22 -7.78 17.31
N HIS A 26 6.84 -7.02 16.29
CA HIS A 26 6.17 -5.72 16.44
C HIS A 26 4.74 -5.70 15.89
N GLY A 27 4.21 -6.85 15.47
CA GLY A 27 2.83 -6.98 15.03
C GLY A 27 2.54 -6.22 13.74
N LEU A 28 1.37 -5.60 13.68
CA LEU A 28 0.82 -5.01 12.46
C LEU A 28 1.04 -3.50 12.40
N TRP A 29 1.45 -3.02 11.23
CA TRP A 29 1.69 -1.62 10.93
C TRP A 29 0.85 -1.21 9.73
N LYS A 30 0.23 -0.05 9.78
CA LYS A 30 -0.73 0.41 8.75
C LYS A 30 -0.23 1.67 8.04
N GLY A 31 -0.11 1.58 6.72
CA GLY A 31 0.09 2.71 5.82
C GLY A 31 -1.19 3.05 5.08
N ARG A 32 -1.37 4.33 4.73
CA ARG A 32 -2.47 4.79 3.86
C ARG A 32 -1.94 5.86 2.90
N LYS A 33 -2.40 5.81 1.65
CA LYS A 33 -2.12 6.83 0.64
C LYS A 33 -3.34 7.02 -0.25
N GLU A 34 -3.77 8.26 -0.44
CA GLU A 34 -4.81 8.58 -1.43
C GLU A 34 -4.23 8.51 -2.84
N ILE A 35 -5.00 7.96 -3.77
CA ILE A 35 -4.66 7.85 -5.19
C ILE A 35 -5.83 8.42 -5.99
N GLN A 36 -5.53 9.41 -6.82
CA GLN A 36 -6.47 9.98 -7.77
C GLN A 36 -6.18 9.40 -9.17
N VAL A 37 -7.20 8.83 -9.80
CA VAL A 37 -7.18 8.46 -11.21
C VAL A 37 -7.66 9.67 -11.99
N ILE A 38 -6.81 10.17 -12.89
CA ILE A 38 -7.08 11.29 -13.78
C ILE A 38 -7.46 10.70 -15.15
N GLU A 39 -8.47 11.28 -15.79
CA GLU A 39 -8.91 10.90 -17.15
C GLU A 39 -7.91 11.30 -18.24
#